data_AF-A0A1Q7YN61-F1
#
_entry.id   AF-A0A1Q7YN61-F1
#
_cell.length_a   1.000
_cell.length_b   1.000
_cell.length_c   1.000
_cell.angle_alpha   90.00
_cell.angle_beta   90.00
_cell.angle_gamma   90.00
#
_symmetry.space_group_name_H-M   'P 1'
#
loop_
_entity.id
_entity.type
_entity.pdbx_description
1 polymer ?
#
loop_
_entity_poly.entity_id
_entity_poly.type
_entity_poly.pdbx_seq_one_letter_code
_entity_poly.pdbx_strand_id
1 'polypeptide(L)'
;MNEETIRLLLRVTARISGLLFLVAFAGHGLRAVWPSDLARRIEGLRAQFLLAFAGSHTIHLALVITLAMTIGDGFLREFPRHGLAIGGFAYLLIYGLAAAALVDMRTQRAVRIPILHSSAFQGFAAYFIWTVFALVFVGGVFRRPATYTLLQWPCLAPWPCA
;
A
#
# COMPACT_ATOMS: atom_id res chain seq x y z
N MET A 1 -16.76 2.97 17.12
CA MET A 1 -15.77 1.92 16.81
C MET A 1 -14.64 2.09 17.80
N ASN A 2 -14.21 1.00 18.46
CA ASN A 2 -13.21 1.08 19.52
C ASN A 2 -11.79 1.18 18.92
N GLU A 3 -10.86 1.77 19.65
CA GLU A 3 -9.48 2.00 19.19
C GLU A 3 -8.79 0.69 18.73
N GLU A 4 -8.96 -0.39 19.48
CA GLU A 4 -8.39 -1.70 19.17
C GLU A 4 -8.86 -2.22 17.80
N THR A 5 -10.15 -2.04 17.50
CA THR A 5 -10.74 -2.40 16.20
C THR A 5 -10.12 -1.56 15.08
N ILE A 6 -9.92 -0.26 15.29
CA ILE A 6 -9.29 0.64 14.30
C ILE A 6 -7.86 0.17 14.01
N ARG A 7 -7.07 -0.12 15.05
CA ARG A 7 -5.68 -0.60 14.92
C ARG A 7 -5.61 -1.95 14.21
N LEU A 8 -6.55 -2.85 14.46
CA LEU A 8 -6.63 -4.13 13.75
C LEU A 8 -6.93 -3.92 12.26
N LEU A 9 -7.92 -3.09 11.93
CA LEU A 9 -8.26 -2.76 10.54
C LEU A 9 -7.11 -2.05 9.81
N LEU A 10 -6.37 -1.17 10.48
CA LEU A 10 -5.16 -0.54 9.93
C LEU A 10 -4.11 -1.58 9.51
N ARG A 11 -3.87 -2.61 10.33
CA ARG A 11 -2.92 -3.69 9.99
C ARG A 11 -3.42 -4.52 8.81
N VAL A 12 -4.71 -4.87 8.78
CA VAL A 12 -5.31 -5.67 7.70
C VAL A 12 -5.26 -4.91 6.38
N THR A 13 -5.72 -3.66 6.37
CA THR A 13 -5.71 -2.82 5.16
C THR A 13 -4.29 -2.54 4.66
N ALA A 14 -3.31 -2.36 5.55
CA ALA A 14 -1.90 -2.23 5.15
C ALA A 14 -1.36 -3.49 4.46
N ARG A 15 -1.68 -4.69 4.98
CA ARG A 15 -1.28 -5.99 4.38
C ARG A 15 -1.93 -6.23 3.03
N ILE A 16 -3.25 -6.04 2.93
CA ILE A 16 -4.00 -6.17 1.67
C ILE A 16 -3.41 -5.21 0.63
N SER A 17 -3.16 -3.96 1.02
CA SER A 17 -2.59 -2.99 0.11
C SER A 17 -1.17 -3.34 -0.34
N GLY A 18 -0.34 -3.85 0.57
CA GLY A 18 1.00 -4.34 0.23
C GLY A 18 0.96 -5.48 -0.80
N LEU A 19 0.03 -6.42 -0.66
CA LEU A 19 -0.17 -7.51 -1.63
C LEU A 19 -0.63 -6.99 -2.99
N LEU A 20 -1.63 -6.10 -3.02
CA LEU A 20 -2.13 -5.49 -4.26
C LEU A 20 -1.03 -4.73 -5.00
N PHE A 21 -0.25 -3.94 -4.26
CA PHE A 21 0.88 -3.20 -4.81
C PHE A 21 1.97 -4.13 -5.33
N LEU A 22 2.31 -5.20 -4.58
CA LEU A 22 3.34 -6.14 -4.99
C LEU A 22 2.99 -6.81 -6.32
N VAL A 23 1.73 -7.21 -6.53
CA VAL A 23 1.28 -7.77 -7.81
C VAL A 23 1.38 -6.73 -8.93
N ALA A 24 0.95 -5.50 -8.69
CA ALA A 24 1.07 -4.41 -9.67
C ALA A 24 2.53 -4.09 -10.04
N PHE A 25 3.42 -4.06 -9.03
CA PHE A 25 4.84 -3.78 -9.15
C PHE A 25 5.57 -4.89 -9.91
N ALA A 26 5.35 -6.14 -9.51
CA ALA A 26 6.06 -7.30 -10.02
C ALA A 26 5.69 -7.64 -11.48
N GLY A 27 4.53 -7.24 -11.98
CA GLY A 27 4.06 -7.63 -13.33
C GLY A 27 5.05 -7.33 -14.46
N HIS A 28 5.85 -6.25 -14.35
CA HIS A 28 6.82 -5.86 -15.38
C HIS A 28 8.07 -6.75 -15.35
N GLY A 29 8.64 -6.95 -14.14
CA GLY A 29 9.80 -7.82 -13.95
C GLY A 29 9.48 -9.30 -14.20
N LEU A 30 8.27 -9.73 -13.83
CA LEU A 30 7.83 -11.12 -14.00
C LEU A 30 7.72 -11.51 -15.47
N ARG A 31 7.24 -10.62 -16.35
CA ARG A 31 7.22 -10.89 -17.79
C ARG A 31 8.62 -10.91 -18.41
N ALA A 32 9.52 -10.05 -17.94
CA ALA A 32 10.89 -9.99 -18.44
C ALA A 32 11.69 -11.27 -18.12
N VAL A 33 11.44 -11.88 -16.96
CA VAL A 33 12.17 -13.07 -16.48
C VAL A 33 11.41 -14.38 -16.77
N TRP A 34 10.09 -14.34 -16.86
CA TRP A 34 9.25 -15.53 -17.03
C TRP A 34 8.09 -15.29 -18.03
N PRO A 35 8.36 -15.42 -19.34
CA PRO A 35 7.41 -15.11 -20.42
C PRO A 35 6.32 -16.19 -20.57
N SER A 36 5.47 -16.34 -19.57
CA SER A 36 4.32 -17.25 -19.54
C SER A 36 2.99 -16.52 -19.81
N ASP A 37 1.95 -17.27 -20.13
CA ASP A 37 0.57 -16.75 -20.22
C ASP A 37 0.10 -16.09 -18.93
N LEU A 38 0.50 -16.63 -17.78
CA LEU A 38 0.18 -16.08 -16.48
C LEU A 38 0.81 -14.69 -16.28
N ALA A 39 2.09 -14.52 -16.66
CA ALA A 39 2.78 -13.25 -16.56
C ALA A 39 2.14 -12.17 -17.47
N ARG A 40 1.72 -12.55 -18.69
CA ARG A 40 0.96 -11.65 -19.59
C ARG A 40 -0.38 -11.23 -18.99
N ARG A 41 -1.11 -12.18 -18.37
CA ARG A 41 -2.38 -11.87 -17.69
C ARG A 41 -2.19 -10.93 -16.50
N ILE A 42 -1.17 -11.17 -15.67
CA ILE A 42 -0.84 -10.31 -14.52
C ILE A 42 -0.52 -8.88 -14.98
N GLU A 43 0.29 -8.73 -16.03
CA GLU A 43 0.61 -7.41 -16.59
C GLU A 43 -0.64 -6.71 -17.13
N GLY A 44 -1.52 -7.42 -17.85
CA GLY A 44 -2.79 -6.87 -18.34
C GLY A 44 -3.74 -6.42 -17.22
N LEU A 45 -3.63 -7.01 -16.02
CA LEU A 45 -4.41 -6.64 -14.84
C LEU A 45 -3.74 -5.56 -13.97
N ARG A 46 -2.50 -5.13 -14.29
CA ARG A 46 -1.75 -4.18 -13.45
C ARG A 46 -2.54 -2.93 -13.12
N ALA A 47 -3.19 -2.33 -14.13
CA ALA A 47 -3.96 -1.11 -13.91
C ALA A 47 -5.08 -1.37 -12.88
N GLN A 48 -5.71 -2.55 -12.87
CA GLN A 48 -6.76 -2.92 -11.93
C GLN A 48 -6.19 -3.08 -10.52
N PHE A 49 -5.02 -3.68 -10.40
CA PHE A 49 -4.32 -3.78 -9.12
C PHE A 49 -3.88 -2.41 -8.58
N LEU A 50 -3.43 -1.49 -9.43
CA LEU A 50 -3.11 -0.10 -9.01
C LEU A 50 -4.34 0.65 -8.51
N LEU A 51 -5.49 0.50 -9.18
CA LEU A 51 -6.74 1.11 -8.74
C LEU A 51 -7.26 0.48 -7.44
N ALA A 52 -7.23 -0.85 -7.33
CA ALA A 52 -7.60 -1.56 -6.11
C ALA A 52 -6.69 -1.18 -4.93
N PHE A 53 -5.40 -1.04 -5.19
CA PHE A 53 -4.41 -0.59 -4.21
C PHE A 53 -4.72 0.83 -3.72
N ALA A 54 -5.02 1.77 -4.62
CA ALA A 54 -5.42 3.12 -4.26
C ALA A 54 -6.74 3.16 -3.48
N GLY A 55 -7.71 2.32 -3.85
CA GLY A 55 -8.96 2.15 -3.11
C GLY A 55 -8.71 1.65 -1.68
N SER A 56 -7.93 0.59 -1.52
CA SER A 56 -7.54 0.05 -0.21
C SER A 56 -6.75 1.08 0.62
N HIS A 57 -5.88 1.87 0.01
CA HIS A 57 -5.18 2.98 0.68
C HIS A 57 -6.12 4.10 1.12
N THR A 58 -7.17 4.37 0.35
CA THR A 58 -8.16 5.38 0.74
C THR A 58 -8.91 4.94 2.00
N ILE A 59 -9.24 3.65 2.11
CA ILE A 59 -9.80 3.06 3.34
C ILE A 59 -8.77 3.14 4.49
N HIS A 60 -7.51 2.80 4.22
CA HIS A 60 -6.44 2.92 5.22
C HIS A 60 -6.29 4.35 5.74
N LEU A 61 -6.32 5.35 4.86
CA LEU A 61 -6.26 6.77 5.21
C LEU A 61 -7.44 7.18 6.09
N ALA A 62 -8.66 6.76 5.72
CA ALA A 62 -9.85 7.02 6.52
C ALA A 62 -9.71 6.45 7.95
N LEU A 63 -9.12 5.26 8.09
CA LEU A 63 -8.83 4.67 9.40
C LEU A 63 -7.74 5.43 10.17
N VAL A 64 -6.70 5.93 9.49
CA VAL A 64 -5.66 6.77 10.13
C VAL A 64 -6.26 8.07 10.65
N ILE A 65 -7.10 8.73 9.85
CA ILE A 65 -7.82 9.94 10.27
C ILE A 65 -8.77 9.64 11.44
N THR A 66 -9.51 8.53 11.37
CA THR A 66 -10.39 8.10 12.46
C THR A 66 -9.60 7.85 13.74
N LEU A 67 -8.43 7.20 13.65
CA LEU A 67 -7.55 6.98 14.80
C LEU A 67 -7.07 8.31 15.38
N ALA A 68 -6.61 9.23 14.53
CA ALA A 68 -6.14 10.56 14.95
C ALA A 68 -7.23 11.34 15.69
N MET A 69 -8.49 11.28 15.22
CA MET A 69 -9.64 11.89 15.90
C MET A 69 -9.97 11.19 17.23
N THR A 70 -9.70 9.89 17.34
CA THR A 70 -10.00 9.10 18.55
C THR A 70 -8.99 9.35 19.67
N ILE A 71 -7.69 9.41 19.35
CA ILE A 71 -6.62 9.56 20.37
C ILE A 71 -6.12 11.01 20.52
N GLY A 72 -6.58 11.93 19.67
CA GLY A 72 -6.30 13.36 19.74
C GLY A 72 -4.80 13.67 19.77
N ASP A 73 -4.38 14.47 20.75
CA ASP A 73 -2.98 14.89 20.94
C ASP A 73 -2.00 13.72 21.14
N GLY A 74 -2.49 12.54 21.53
CA GLY A 74 -1.70 11.31 21.60
C GLY A 74 -1.18 10.88 20.23
N PHE A 75 -1.85 11.24 19.14
CA PHE A 75 -1.48 10.82 17.79
C PHE A 75 -0.12 11.36 17.35
N LEU A 76 0.16 12.63 17.60
CA LEU A 76 1.46 13.24 17.23
C LEU A 76 2.61 12.77 18.11
N ARG A 77 2.31 12.18 19.27
CA ARG A 77 3.31 11.53 20.13
C ARG A 77 3.67 10.13 19.61
N GLU A 78 2.69 9.41 19.09
CA GLU A 78 2.87 8.06 18.54
C GLU A 78 3.44 8.07 17.11
N PHE A 79 3.03 9.04 16.29
CA PHE A 79 3.45 9.17 14.89
C PHE A 79 4.35 10.39 14.70
N PRO A 80 5.67 10.21 14.54
CA PRO A 80 6.56 11.34 14.39
C PRO A 80 6.32 12.06 13.06
N ARG A 81 6.53 13.39 13.07
CA ARG A 81 6.23 14.28 11.93
C ARG A 81 6.89 13.84 10.61
N HIS A 82 8.10 13.29 10.66
CA HIS A 82 8.78 12.78 9.47
C HIS A 82 8.06 11.57 8.86
N GLY A 83 7.51 10.67 9.69
CA GLY A 83 6.74 9.52 9.22
C GLY A 83 5.44 9.96 8.55
N LEU A 84 4.78 11.00 9.10
CA LEU A 84 3.60 11.60 8.48
C LEU A 84 3.93 12.26 7.14
N ALA A 85 5.05 12.99 7.03
CA ALA A 85 5.47 13.61 5.77
C ALA A 85 5.77 12.55 4.69
N ILE A 86 6.51 11.50 5.03
CA ILE A 86 6.83 10.39 4.12
C ILE A 86 5.54 9.66 3.69
N GLY A 87 4.66 9.35 4.64
CA GLY A 87 3.38 8.71 4.35
C GLY A 87 2.48 9.57 3.46
N GLY A 88 2.36 10.86 3.77
CA GLY A 88 1.59 11.82 2.97
C GLY A 88 2.13 11.95 1.54
N PHE A 89 3.45 12.00 1.38
CA PHE A 89 4.06 12.01 0.06
C PHE A 89 3.81 10.70 -0.70
N ALA A 90 3.85 9.55 -0.03
CA ALA A 90 3.48 8.27 -0.63
C ALA A 90 2.03 8.31 -1.17
N TYR A 91 1.07 8.88 -0.44
CA TYR A 91 -0.32 9.02 -0.94
C TYR A 91 -0.41 9.80 -2.26
N LEU A 92 0.35 10.89 -2.40
CA LEU A 92 0.38 11.66 -3.66
C LEU A 92 0.86 10.81 -4.83
N LEU A 93 1.91 10.00 -4.61
CA LEU A 93 2.43 9.08 -5.61
C LEU A 93 1.42 7.97 -5.96
N ILE A 94 0.76 7.40 -4.94
CA ILE A 94 -0.28 6.37 -5.13
C ILE A 94 -1.42 6.91 -6.00
N TYR A 95 -1.94 8.10 -5.69
CA TYR A 95 -3.01 8.70 -6.48
C TYR A 95 -2.54 9.12 -7.88
N GLY A 96 -1.30 9.56 -8.05
CA GLY A 96 -0.73 9.82 -9.37
C GLY A 96 -0.63 8.55 -10.24
N LEU A 97 -0.17 7.43 -9.68
CA LEU A 97 -0.14 6.13 -10.35
C LEU A 97 -1.56 5.66 -10.70
N ALA A 98 -2.51 5.81 -9.77
CA ALA A 98 -3.90 5.42 -9.97
C ALA A 98 -4.58 6.26 -11.06
N ALA A 99 -4.31 7.57 -11.10
CA ALA A 99 -4.84 8.46 -12.13
C ALA A 99 -4.31 8.07 -13.52
N ALA A 100 -3.01 7.80 -13.66
CA ALA A 100 -2.46 7.29 -14.91
C ALA A 100 -3.10 5.95 -15.31
N ALA A 101 -3.23 5.01 -14.37
CA ALA A 101 -3.88 3.72 -14.62
C ALA A 101 -5.35 3.86 -15.07
N LEU A 102 -6.09 4.80 -14.49
CA LEU A 102 -7.49 5.07 -14.85
C LEU A 102 -7.62 5.62 -16.27
N VAL A 103 -6.74 6.55 -16.66
CA VAL A 103 -6.71 7.13 -18.01
C VAL A 103 -6.39 6.06 -19.05
N ASP A 104 -5.40 5.21 -18.76
CA ASP A 104 -5.02 4.10 -19.65
C ASP A 104 -6.14 3.06 -19.79
N MET A 105 -6.83 2.69 -18.70
CA MET A 105 -7.98 1.77 -18.76
C MET A 105 -9.13 2.28 -19.61
N ARG A 106 -9.47 3.56 -19.47
CA ARG A 106 -10.58 4.16 -20.22
C ARG A 106 -10.22 4.43 -21.69
N THR A 107 -8.99 4.08 -22.11
CA THR A 107 -8.47 4.33 -23.47
C THR A 107 -8.54 5.83 -23.84
N GLN A 108 -8.58 6.72 -22.84
CA GLN A 108 -8.72 8.16 -23.05
C GLN A 108 -7.37 8.81 -23.33
N ARG A 109 -6.70 8.40 -24.42
CA ARG A 109 -5.36 8.89 -24.78
C ARG A 109 -5.27 10.42 -24.91
N ALA A 110 -6.38 11.08 -25.26
CA ALA A 110 -6.45 12.54 -25.36
C ALA A 110 -6.31 13.28 -24.01
N VAL A 111 -6.54 12.58 -22.89
CA VAL A 111 -6.48 13.14 -21.52
C VAL A 111 -5.22 12.65 -20.79
N ARG A 112 -4.25 12.07 -21.51
CA ARG A 112 -2.98 11.64 -20.91
C ARG A 112 -2.25 12.82 -20.32
N ILE A 113 -2.07 12.79 -19.02
CA ILE A 113 -1.25 13.75 -18.29
C ILE A 113 0.22 13.33 -18.48
N PRO A 114 1.05 14.09 -19.22
CA PRO A 114 2.38 13.64 -19.64
C PRO A 114 3.31 13.30 -18.48
N ILE A 115 3.27 14.10 -17.41
CA ILE A 115 4.12 13.88 -16.25
C ILE A 115 3.81 12.55 -15.55
N LEU A 116 2.52 12.21 -15.40
CA LEU A 116 2.10 10.98 -14.73
C LEU A 116 2.33 9.72 -15.58
N HIS A 117 2.33 9.84 -16.90
CA HIS A 117 2.60 8.72 -17.81
C HIS A 117 4.09 8.58 -18.16
N SER A 118 4.94 9.49 -17.68
CA SER A 118 6.38 9.38 -17.89
C SER A 118 6.94 8.15 -17.17
N SER A 119 7.87 7.43 -17.83
CA SER A 119 8.56 6.28 -17.23
C SER A 119 9.35 6.68 -15.97
N ALA A 120 9.89 7.90 -15.95
CA ALA A 120 10.57 8.47 -14.80
C ALA A 120 9.65 8.59 -13.58
N PHE A 121 8.46 9.19 -13.74
CA PHE A 121 7.49 9.29 -12.64
C PHE A 121 7.00 7.91 -12.18
N GLN A 122 6.57 7.06 -13.13
CA GLN A 122 6.04 5.73 -12.83
C GLN A 122 7.07 4.88 -12.10
N GLY A 123 8.33 4.91 -12.54
CA GLY A 123 9.45 4.23 -11.89
C GLY A 123 9.74 4.78 -10.51
N PHE A 124 9.94 6.10 -10.39
CA PHE A 124 10.21 6.76 -9.11
C PHE A 124 9.11 6.47 -8.08
N ALA A 125 7.84 6.66 -8.46
CA ALA A 125 6.70 6.42 -7.59
C ALA A 125 6.66 4.96 -7.11
N ALA A 126 6.84 4.01 -8.03
CA ALA A 126 6.85 2.59 -7.70
C ALA A 126 7.99 2.22 -6.74
N TYR A 127 9.23 2.65 -6.99
CA TYR A 127 10.36 2.35 -6.11
C TYR A 127 10.27 3.07 -4.76
N PHE A 128 9.75 4.29 -4.72
CA PHE A 128 9.52 5.01 -3.48
C PHE A 128 8.50 4.27 -2.60
N ILE A 129 7.33 3.93 -3.16
CA ILE A 129 6.27 3.19 -2.45
C ILE A 129 6.78 1.81 -2.01
N TRP A 130 7.50 1.10 -2.87
CA TRP A 130 8.13 -0.17 -2.53
C TRP A 130 9.09 -0.03 -1.34
N THR A 131 9.93 1.00 -1.33
CA THR A 131 10.89 1.24 -0.25
C THR A 131 10.17 1.52 1.07
N VAL A 132 9.12 2.33 1.06
CA VAL A 132 8.29 2.57 2.26
C VAL A 132 7.70 1.25 2.77
N PHE A 133 7.13 0.42 1.89
CA PHE A 133 6.60 -0.88 2.30
C PHE A 133 7.68 -1.82 2.82
N ALA A 134 8.82 -1.90 2.15
CA ALA A 134 9.94 -2.72 2.57
C ALA A 134 10.40 -2.31 3.97
N LEU A 135 10.63 -1.01 4.22
CA LEU A 135 11.06 -0.53 5.54
C LEU A 135 10.03 -0.81 6.64
N VAL A 136 8.74 -0.65 6.36
CA VAL A 136 7.68 -0.89 7.34
C VAL A 136 7.48 -2.38 7.61
N PHE A 137 7.44 -3.23 6.59
CA PHE A 137 7.24 -4.68 6.75
C PHE A 137 8.50 -5.39 7.22
N VAL A 138 9.64 -5.19 6.56
CA VAL A 138 10.92 -5.81 6.94
C VAL A 138 11.40 -5.27 8.29
N GLY A 139 11.31 -3.96 8.51
CA GLY A 139 11.60 -3.38 9.82
C GLY A 139 10.66 -3.86 10.92
N GLY A 140 9.42 -4.24 10.57
CA GLY A 140 8.46 -4.90 11.45
C GLY A 140 8.89 -6.31 11.83
N VAL A 141 9.38 -7.10 10.88
CA VAL A 141 9.91 -8.46 11.12
C VAL A 141 11.03 -8.43 12.16
N PHE A 142 11.97 -7.48 12.05
CA PHE A 142 13.08 -7.37 13.00
C PHE A 142 12.68 -6.84 14.39
N ARG A 143 11.64 -6.01 14.48
CA ARG A 143 11.16 -5.47 15.78
C ARG A 143 10.26 -6.44 16.56
N ARG A 144 9.53 -7.32 15.87
CA ARG A 144 8.62 -8.31 16.49
C ARG A 144 8.61 -9.62 15.70
N PRO A 145 9.63 -10.48 15.84
CA PRO A 145 9.75 -11.71 15.05
C PRO A 145 8.54 -12.66 15.22
N ALA A 146 7.89 -12.64 16.38
CA ALA A 146 6.73 -13.48 16.69
C ALA A 146 5.44 -13.12 15.92
N THR A 147 5.32 -11.93 15.32
CA THR A 147 4.08 -11.48 14.64
C THR A 147 4.09 -11.79 13.13
N TYR A 148 5.20 -12.29 12.58
CA TYR A 148 5.40 -12.48 11.14
C TYR A 148 5.72 -13.94 10.74
N THR A 149 5.63 -14.90 11.65
CA THR A 149 5.51 -16.32 11.28
C THR A 149 4.17 -16.50 10.56
N LEU A 150 4.23 -16.96 9.31
CA LEU A 150 3.14 -17.09 8.32
C LEU A 150 1.94 -17.97 8.73
N LEU A 151 1.80 -18.34 10.00
CA LEU A 151 0.82 -19.29 10.51
C LEU A 151 0.32 -18.87 11.90
N GLN A 152 -0.55 -17.86 11.97
CA GLN A 152 -1.47 -17.70 13.09
C GLN A 152 -2.90 -17.55 12.57
N TRP A 153 -3.41 -18.69 12.07
CA TRP A 153 -4.82 -19.06 12.17
C TRP A 153 -5.22 -19.06 13.68
N PRO A 154 -6.47 -18.68 14.04
CA PRO A 154 -6.72 -17.73 15.11
C PRO A 154 -6.63 -18.36 16.50
N CYS A 155 -5.81 -17.75 17.37
CA CYS A 155 -6.06 -17.81 18.80
C CYS A 155 -7.10 -16.74 19.14
N LEU A 156 -8.37 -17.15 19.13
CA LEU A 156 -9.41 -16.51 19.91
C LEU A 156 -9.13 -16.78 21.40
N ALA A 157 -8.43 -15.88 22.09
CA ALA A 157 -8.47 -15.77 23.55
C ALA A 157 -7.93 -14.39 24.00
N PRO A 158 -8.56 -13.75 25.00
CA PRO A 158 -8.21 -12.41 25.45
C PRO A 158 -7.05 -12.46 26.45
N TRP A 159 -6.21 -11.41 26.46
CA TRP A 159 -5.15 -11.07 27.44
C TRP A 159 -3.67 -11.36 27.05
N PRO A 160 -2.74 -10.53 27.56
CA PRO A 160 -1.53 -10.09 26.85
C PRO A 160 -0.32 -10.94 27.22
N CYS A 161 0.66 -10.99 26.32
CA CYS A 161 1.99 -11.50 26.64
C CYS A 161 2.98 -10.34 26.69
N ALA A 162 3.47 -10.10 27.91
CA ALA A 162 4.74 -9.52 28.36
C ALA A 162 5.30 -8.28 27.65
#